data_AF-A0A973D4L1-F1
#
_entry.id   AF-A0A973D4L1-F1
#
_cell.length_a   1.000
_cell.length_b   1.000
_cell.length_c   1.000
_cell.angle_alpha   90.00
_cell.angle_beta   90.00
_cell.angle_gamma   90.00
#
_symmetry.space_group_name_H-M   'P 1'
#
loop_
_entity.id
_entity.type
_entity.pdbx_description
1 polymer ?
#
loop_
_entity_poly.entity_id
_entity_poly.type
_entity_poly.pdbx_seq_one_letter_code
_entity_poly.pdbx_strand_id
1 'polypeptide(L)' 'SDGSIPLSTMRADVDYGFAEARTTYGIIGVKTWVYRGEVMEDKSQKGSVRHGDDAQARQA' A
#
# COMPACT_ATOMS: atom_id res chain seq x y z
N SER A 1 -5.50 20.49 0.61
CA SER A 1 -4.49 20.52 -0.47
C SER A 1 -3.93 19.11 -0.59
N ASP A 2 -4.31 18.27 -1.55
CA ASP A 2 -5.23 18.38 -2.68
C ASP A 2 -5.60 16.93 -3.03
N GLY A 3 -6.89 16.60 -3.12
CA GLY A 3 -7.38 15.22 -3.30
C GLY A 3 -8.56 14.87 -2.39
N SER A 4 -9.73 14.67 -2.98
CA SER A 4 -10.92 14.16 -2.28
C SER A 4 -10.90 12.64 -2.30
N ILE A 5 -10.94 12.00 -1.13
CA ILE A 5 -11.09 10.55 -1.02
C ILE A 5 -12.58 10.22 -0.87
N PRO A 6 -13.24 9.61 -1.87
CA PRO A 6 -14.64 9.26 -1.79
C PRO A 6 -14.85 8.01 -0.93
N LEU A 7 -14.95 8.19 0.39
CA LEU A 7 -15.12 7.09 1.37
C LEU A 7 -16.46 6.35 1.29
N SER A 8 -17.45 6.92 0.62
CA SER A 8 -18.78 6.34 0.44
C SER A 8 -18.96 5.58 -0.89
N THR A 9 -18.01 5.70 -1.84
CA THR A 9 -18.12 5.08 -3.17
C THR A 9 -17.51 3.68 -3.15
N MET A 10 -18.33 2.63 -3.13
CA MET A 10 -17.87 1.23 -3.03
C MET A 10 -17.00 0.75 -4.21
N ARG A 11 -17.07 1.42 -5.37
CA ARG A 11 -16.24 1.13 -6.55
C ARG A 11 -14.88 1.85 -6.55
N ALA A 12 -14.62 2.70 -5.57
CA ALA A 12 -13.33 3.34 -5.41
C ALA A 12 -12.30 2.31 -4.93
N ASP A 13 -11.16 2.21 -5.62
CA ASP A 13 -10.01 1.45 -5.13
C ASP A 13 -9.28 2.31 -4.10
N VAL A 14 -9.53 2.02 -2.82
CA VAL A 14 -8.93 2.71 -1.67
C VAL A 14 -8.20 1.70 -0.80
N ASP A 15 -6.88 1.86 -0.69
CA ASP A 15 -6.09 1.13 0.29
C ASP A 15 -6.06 1.87 1.62
N TYR A 16 -6.20 1.11 2.70
CA TYR A 16 -6.01 1.58 4.07
C TYR A 16 -4.77 0.95 4.69
N GLY A 17 -3.88 1.79 5.19
CA GLY A 17 -2.69 1.38 5.95
C GLY A 17 -2.73 1.97 7.35
N PHE A 18 -2.31 1.17 8.33
CA PHE A 18 -2.07 1.62 9.70
C PHE A 18 -0.70 1.15 10.16
N ALA A 19 0.06 2.06 10.77
CA ALA A 19 1.37 1.78 11.33
C ALA A 19 1.58 2.56 12.63
N GLU A 20 2.36 1.98 13.54
CA GLU A 20 2.72 2.59 14.80
C GLU A 20 4.22 2.88 14.83
N ALA A 21 4.58 4.13 15.11
CA ALA A 21 5.95 4.56 15.32
C ALA A 21 6.25 4.61 16.82
N ARG A 22 7.18 3.76 17.28
CA ARG A 22 7.68 3.77 18.66
C ARG A 22 8.77 4.83 18.78
N THR A 23 8.48 5.88 19.52
CA THR A 23 9.42 6.99 19.79
C THR A 23 9.80 7.01 21.27
N THR A 24 10.84 7.77 21.61
CA THR A 24 11.32 7.91 23.00
C THR A 24 10.24 8.40 23.97
N TYR A 25 9.26 9.16 23.47
CA TYR A 25 8.20 9.76 24.28
C TYR A 25 6.87 9.01 24.18
N GLY A 26 6.80 7.90 23.46
CA GLY A 26 5.58 7.10 23.31
C GLY A 26 5.35 6.59 21.90
N ILE A 27 4.12 6.18 21.62
CA ILE A 27 3.71 5.57 20.36
C ILE A 27 2.88 6.57 19.56
N ILE A 28 3.26 6.80 18.31
CA ILE A 28 2.51 7.63 17.36
C ILE A 28 1.85 6.70 16.34
N GLY A 29 0.52 6.74 16.24
CA GLY A 29 -0.22 6.02 15.21
C GLY A 29 -0.35 6.84 13.93
N VAL A 30 -0.01 6.27 12.79
CA VAL A 30 -0.19 6.85 11.46
C VAL A 30 -1.25 6.06 10.72
N LYS A 31 -2.29 6.76 10.27
CA LYS A 31 -3.33 6.22 9.38
C LYS A 31 -3.16 6.85 8.01
N THR A 32 -3.17 6.02 6.98
CA THR A 32 -3.01 6.47 5.60
C THR A 32 -4.08 5.83 4.73
N TRP A 33 -4.67 6.66 3.87
CA TRP A 33 -5.59 6.23 2.82
C TRP A 33 -4.96 6.58 1.47
N VAL A 34 -4.93 5.63 0.55
CA VAL A 34 -4.44 5.82 -0.82
C VAL A 34 -5.58 5.53 -1.78
N TYR A 35 -6.08 6.59 -2.44
CA TYR A 35 -7.10 6.46 -3.49
C TYR A 35 -6.40 6.31 -4.84
N ARG A 36 -6.64 5.18 -5.52
CA ARG A 36 -6.07 4.89 -6.85
C ARG A 36 -7.01 5.19 -8.02
N GLY A 37 -8.23 5.66 -7.75
CA GLY A 37 -9.26 5.90 -8.77
C GLY A 37 -10.46 4.97 -8.63
N GLU A 38 -11.37 5.02 -9.60
CA GLU A 38 -12.48 4.08 -9.70
C GLU A 38 -12.03 2.81 -10.42
N VAL A 39 -12.44 1.64 -9.94
CA VAL A 39 -12.21 0.37 -10.63
C VAL A 39 -13.09 0.33 -11.88
N MET A 40 -12.60 0.89 -12.98
CA MET A 40 -13.00 0.48 -14.32
C MET A 40 -12.19 -0.78 -14.63
N GLU A 41 -12.83 -1.85 -15.12
CA GLU A 41 -12.15 -3.10 -15.47
C GLU A 41 -11.13 -2.87 -16.59
N ASP A 42 -9.93 -2.41 -16.27
CA ASP A 42 -8.80 -2.47 -17.20
C ASP A 42 -7.73 -3.42 -16.65
N LYS A 43 -7.58 -4.54 -17.35
CA LYS A 43 -6.76 -5.71 -16.97
C LYS A 43 -5.28 -5.45 -17.20
N SER A 44 -4.73 -4.36 -16.67
CA SER A 44 -3.29 -4.11 -16.62
C SER A 44 -3.06 -3.14 -15.46
N GLN A 45 -2.44 -3.49 -14.33
CA GLN A 45 -1.09 -3.98 -14.19
C GLN A 45 -0.95 -4.61 -12.79
N LYS A 46 -0.84 -5.94 -12.73
CA LYS A 46 -0.22 -6.61 -11.57
C LYS A 46 1.30 -6.49 -11.75
N GLY A 47 1.86 -5.38 -11.31
CA GLY A 47 3.31 -5.17 -11.22
C GLY A 47 3.91 -6.14 -10.21
N SER A 48 4.46 -7.24 -10.71
CA SER A 48 5.27 -8.20 -9.97
C SER A 48 6.51 -7.53 -9.38
N VAL A 49 6.60 -7.45 -8.06
CA VAL A 49 7.91 -7.31 -7.38
C VAL A 49 8.31 -8.71 -6.93
N ARG A 50 9.08 -9.39 -7.77
CA ARG A 50 9.85 -10.56 -7.37
C ARG A 50 11.07 -10.06 -6.61
N HIS A 51 11.01 -10.06 -5.29
CA HIS A 51 12.20 -9.92 -4.45
C HIS A 51 12.91 -11.27 -4.45
N GLY A 52 13.82 -11.46 -5.40
CA GLY A 52 14.64 -12.65 -5.51
C GLY A 52 15.93 -12.45 -4.75
N ASP A 53 15.88 -12.59 -3.42
CA ASP A 53 17.05 -12.54 -2.54
C ASP A 53 17.11 -13.79 -1.66
N ASP A 54 17.08 -14.99 -2.26
CA ASP A 54 17.31 -16.23 -1.55
C ASP A 54 18.10 -17.25 -2.41
N ALA A 55 19.25 -17.68 -1.88
CA ALA A 55 19.95 -18.93 -2.20
C ALA A 55 20.91 -19.02 -3.42
N GLN A 56 21.85 -18.07 -3.56
CA GLN A 56 23.19 -18.41 -4.08
C GLN A 56 24.18 -18.62 -2.92
N ALA A 57 23.80 -19.52 -2.03
CA ALA A 57 24.70 -20.19 -1.11
C ALA A 57 24.56 -21.69 -1.36
N ARG A 58 25.68 -22.32 -1.75
CA ARG A 58 25.94 -23.75 -1.99
C ARG A 58 26.09 -24.11 -3.49
N GLN A 59 27.31 -24.53 -3.83
CA GLN A 59 27.76 -25.22 -5.06
C GLN A 59 28.32 -24.35 -6.20
N ALA A 60 29.61 -24.02 -6.11
CA ALA A 60 30.67 -24.51 -7.01
C ALA A 60 32.04 -24.02 -6.52
#